data_AF-A0A532BE22-F1
#
_entry.id   AF-A0A532BE22-F1
#
_cell.length_a   1.000
_cell.length_b   1.000
_cell.length_c   1.000
_cell.angle_alpha   90.00
_cell.angle_beta   90.00
_cell.angle_gamma   90.00
#
_symmetry.space_group_name_H-M   'P 1'
#
loop_
_entity.id
_entity.type
_entity.pdbx_description
1 polymer ?
#
loop_
_entity_poly.entity_id
_entity_poly.type
_entity_poly.pdbx_seq_one_letter_code
_entity_poly.pdbx_strand_id
1 'polypeptide(L)'
;MRDHLLKAIALMTLAAATMPTAFITEALAADARTFTVTIRNVSDATTLALPDGKTTSAPIAPGLYAVVRGDAKLFTPNQPGDRSLESLAEDGDASALLAAIKNVDGVATA
;
A
#
# COMPACT_ATOMS: atom_id res chain seq x y z
N MET A 1 77.53 -20.56 -21.69
CA MET A 1 77.66 -19.86 -20.39
C MET A 1 76.28 -19.75 -19.78
N ARG A 2 76.20 -20.01 -18.46
CA ARG A 2 74.99 -20.05 -17.63
C ARG A 2 74.17 -18.76 -17.75
N ASP A 3 72.85 -18.84 -17.64
CA ASP A 3 72.19 -18.47 -16.38
C ASP A 3 70.70 -18.83 -16.35
N HIS A 4 70.32 -19.30 -15.16
CA HIS A 4 68.98 -19.65 -14.71
C HIS A 4 68.22 -18.40 -14.28
N LEU A 5 66.92 -18.27 -14.61
CA LEU A 5 65.92 -17.87 -13.62
C LEU A 5 64.48 -18.12 -14.11
N LEU A 6 63.79 -19.04 -13.45
CA LEU A 6 62.32 -19.11 -13.42
C LEU A 6 61.76 -17.81 -12.82
N LYS A 7 60.79 -17.18 -13.48
CA LYS A 7 59.69 -16.48 -12.80
C LYS A 7 58.38 -16.69 -13.57
N ALA A 8 57.49 -17.44 -12.93
CA ALA A 8 56.10 -17.61 -13.32
C ALA A 8 55.38 -16.26 -13.31
N ILE A 9 54.54 -16.00 -14.30
CA ILE A 9 53.38 -15.13 -14.12
C ILE A 9 52.18 -15.90 -14.66
N ALA A 10 51.30 -16.22 -13.71
CA ALA A 10 50.07 -16.95 -13.91
C ALA A 10 49.18 -16.22 -14.92
N LEU A 11 48.62 -17.03 -15.82
CA LEU A 11 47.53 -16.72 -16.70
C LEU A 11 46.33 -16.25 -15.87
N MET A 12 46.07 -14.93 -15.81
CA MET A 12 44.78 -14.42 -15.35
C MET A 12 43.90 -14.15 -16.56
N THR A 13 42.75 -14.81 -16.49
CA THR A 13 41.71 -14.97 -17.49
C THR A 13 41.09 -13.67 -17.99
N LEU A 14 40.67 -13.76 -19.25
CA LEU A 14 39.93 -12.78 -20.05
C LEU A 14 38.75 -12.15 -19.28
N ALA A 15 38.77 -10.82 -19.22
CA ALA A 15 37.66 -9.99 -18.78
C ALA A 15 36.61 -9.85 -19.88
N ALA A 16 35.34 -10.04 -19.51
CA ALA A 16 34.18 -9.21 -19.89
C ALA A 16 32.90 -9.92 -19.44
N ALA A 17 32.52 -9.77 -18.16
CA ALA A 17 31.14 -10.01 -17.79
C ALA A 17 30.32 -8.83 -18.32
N THR A 18 29.65 -9.01 -19.46
CA THR A 18 28.59 -8.11 -19.91
C THR A 18 27.43 -8.25 -18.95
N MET A 19 27.46 -7.51 -17.86
CA MET A 19 26.26 -7.30 -17.06
C MET A 19 25.29 -6.54 -17.95
N PRO A 20 24.08 -7.06 -18.23
CA PRO A 20 23.07 -6.23 -18.84
C PRO A 20 22.86 -5.05 -17.90
N THR A 21 23.09 -3.84 -18.40
CA THR A 21 22.63 -2.62 -17.76
C THR A 21 21.11 -2.77 -17.62
N ALA A 22 20.66 -3.17 -16.43
CA ALA A 22 19.25 -3.04 -16.09
C ALA A 22 18.98 -1.55 -16.16
N PHE A 23 18.26 -1.12 -17.21
CA PHE A 23 17.66 0.19 -17.23
C PHE A 23 16.71 0.21 -16.03
N ILE A 24 17.15 0.78 -14.90
CA ILE A 24 16.25 1.26 -13.88
C ILE A 24 15.55 2.43 -14.56
N THR A 25 14.44 2.14 -15.24
CA THR A 25 13.46 3.18 -15.49
C THR A 25 12.89 3.51 -14.12
N GLU A 26 13.51 4.47 -13.43
CA GLU A 26 12.74 5.27 -12.48
C GLU A 26 11.60 5.84 -13.32
N ALA A 27 10.39 5.31 -13.11
CA ALA A 27 9.22 5.94 -13.66
C ALA A 27 9.29 7.39 -13.18
N LEU A 28 9.50 8.34 -14.10
CA LEU A 28 9.35 9.76 -13.80
C LEU A 28 8.04 9.87 -13.06
N ALA A 29 8.08 10.34 -11.81
CA ALA A 29 6.88 10.51 -11.02
C ALA A 29 5.93 11.35 -11.87
N ALA A 30 4.86 10.72 -12.36
CA ALA A 30 3.83 11.44 -13.08
C ALA A 30 3.40 12.60 -12.20
N ASP A 31 3.16 13.78 -12.78
CA ASP A 31 2.70 14.95 -12.04
C ASP A 31 1.59 14.54 -11.06
N ALA A 32 1.69 15.02 -9.82
CA ALA A 32 0.71 14.71 -8.79
C ALA A 32 -0.70 14.98 -9.32
N ARG A 33 -1.56 13.96 -9.27
CA ARG A 33 -2.94 14.06 -9.73
C ARG A 33 -3.85 14.23 -8.53
N THR A 34 -4.71 15.25 -8.59
CA THR A 34 -5.76 15.45 -7.62
C THR A 34 -7.02 14.72 -8.06
N PHE A 35 -7.61 13.97 -7.13
CA PHE A 35 -8.91 13.35 -7.31
C PHE A 35 -9.90 13.96 -6.33
N THR A 36 -11.15 14.09 -6.77
CA THR A 36 -12.26 14.42 -5.89
C THR A 36 -13.13 13.18 -5.72
N VAL A 37 -13.32 12.75 -4.47
CA VAL A 37 -14.21 11.66 -4.12
C VAL A 37 -15.41 12.24 -3.40
N THR A 38 -16.62 11.90 -3.87
CA THR A 38 -17.88 12.28 -3.21
C THR A 38 -18.57 11.03 -2.68
N ILE A 39 -18.77 10.98 -1.37
CA ILE A 39 -19.58 9.96 -0.71
C ILE A 39 -20.97 10.57 -0.47
N ARG A 40 -22.01 9.93 -1.02
CA ARG A 40 -23.40 10.34 -0.85
C ARG A 40 -24.15 9.25 -0.12
N ASN A 41 -24.79 9.62 1.00
CA ASN A 41 -25.79 8.77 1.60
C ASN A 41 -27.02 8.71 0.69
N VAL A 42 -27.35 7.52 0.21
CA VAL A 42 -28.53 7.25 -0.61
C VAL A 42 -29.64 6.53 0.19
N SER A 43 -29.44 6.34 1.50
CA SER A 43 -30.49 5.83 2.38
C SER A 43 -31.57 6.88 2.61
N ASP A 44 -32.77 6.38 2.90
CA ASP A 44 -33.94 7.16 3.26
C ASP A 44 -34.53 6.65 4.58
N ALA A 45 -35.62 7.27 5.04
CA ALA A 45 -36.28 6.95 6.30
C ALA A 45 -36.78 5.50 6.41
N THR A 46 -36.78 4.72 5.32
CA THR A 46 -37.25 3.33 5.28
C THR A 46 -36.12 2.30 5.19
N THR A 47 -34.87 2.75 5.07
CA THR A 47 -33.72 1.87 4.75
C THR A 47 -33.29 0.95 5.90
N LEU A 48 -33.13 1.49 7.11
CA LEU A 48 -32.67 0.75 8.28
C LEU A 48 -33.86 0.38 9.18
N ALA A 49 -34.15 -0.91 9.30
CA ALA A 49 -35.12 -1.42 10.26
C ALA A 49 -34.51 -1.52 11.66
N LEU A 50 -35.24 -1.04 12.67
CA LEU A 50 -34.82 -1.05 14.06
C LEU A 50 -35.54 -2.17 14.84
N PRO A 51 -34.96 -2.67 15.96
CA PRO A 51 -35.58 -3.72 16.77
C PRO A 51 -36.96 -3.38 17.33
N ASP A 52 -37.30 -2.09 17.45
CA ASP A 52 -38.60 -1.61 17.91
C ASP A 52 -39.67 -1.53 16.80
N GLY A 53 -39.35 -2.05 15.60
CA GLY A 53 -40.24 -2.06 14.44
C GLY A 53 -40.30 -0.74 13.66
N LYS A 54 -39.54 0.28 14.08
CA LYS A 54 -39.42 1.54 13.31
C LYS A 54 -38.39 1.39 12.19
N THR A 55 -38.38 2.40 11.32
CA THR A 55 -37.35 2.56 10.28
C THR A 55 -36.69 3.93 10.37
N THR A 56 -35.46 4.02 9.87
CA THR A 56 -34.71 5.27 9.75
C THR A 56 -33.72 5.22 8.59
N SER A 57 -33.10 6.35 8.25
CA SER A 57 -31.93 6.39 7.36
C SER A 57 -30.72 5.75 8.03
N ALA A 58 -29.93 5.00 7.26
CA ALA A 58 -28.68 4.44 7.74
C ALA A 58 -27.61 5.56 7.80
N PRO A 59 -27.05 5.88 8.99
CA PRO A 59 -25.99 6.87 9.08
C PRO A 59 -24.70 6.35 8.43
N ILE A 60 -23.88 7.28 7.93
CA ILE A 60 -22.51 7.00 7.48
C ILE A 60 -21.56 7.55 8.56
N ALA A 61 -20.74 6.68 9.14
CA ALA A 61 -19.69 7.09 10.07
C ALA A 61 -18.64 7.98 9.37
N PRO A 62 -17.89 8.81 10.12
CA PRO A 62 -16.69 9.44 9.58
C PRO A 62 -15.76 8.39 8.96
N GLY A 63 -15.45 8.54 7.67
CA GLY A 63 -14.60 7.60 6.94
C GLY A 63 -13.12 7.95 7.00
N LEU A 64 -12.28 6.95 6.68
CA LEU A 64 -10.85 7.11 6.41
C LEU A 64 -10.57 6.74 4.96
N TYR A 65 -9.67 7.46 4.30
CA TYR A 65 -9.15 7.08 2.99
C TYR A 65 -7.61 7.07 3.01
N ALA A 66 -7.02 6.28 2.11
CA ALA A 66 -5.59 6.27 1.85
C ALA A 66 -5.35 6.17 0.35
N VAL A 67 -4.30 6.83 -0.14
CA VAL A 67 -3.78 6.57 -1.49
C VAL A 67 -2.76 5.45 -1.36
N VAL A 68 -2.97 4.33 -2.05
CA VAL A 68 -2.13 3.13 -1.93
C VAL A 68 -1.40 2.82 -3.23
N ARG A 69 -0.24 2.17 -3.13
CA ARG A 69 0.58 1.70 -4.26
C ARG A 69 0.88 0.21 -4.10
N GLY A 70 1.11 -0.48 -5.23
CA GLY A 70 1.42 -1.91 -5.24
C GLY A 70 0.27 -2.74 -4.65
N ASP A 71 0.61 -3.68 -3.78
CA ASP A 71 -0.34 -4.60 -3.16
C ASP A 71 -0.88 -4.14 -1.80
N ALA A 72 -0.59 -2.90 -1.39
CA ALA A 72 -1.08 -2.34 -0.13
C ALA A 72 -2.61 -2.32 -0.08
N LYS A 73 -3.18 -2.81 1.02
CA LYS A 73 -4.63 -2.89 1.25
C LYS A 73 -4.95 -2.42 2.66
N LEU A 74 -6.05 -1.68 2.81
CA LEU A 74 -6.60 -1.33 4.13
C LEU A 74 -7.40 -2.49 4.74
N PHE A 75 -7.97 -3.34 3.90
CA PHE A 75 -8.66 -4.57 4.28
C PHE A 75 -8.67 -5.55 3.11
N THR A 76 -8.80 -6.84 3.41
CA THR A 76 -8.92 -7.88 2.37
C THR A 76 -10.33 -8.46 2.41
N PRO A 77 -11.09 -8.42 1.30
CA PRO A 77 -12.40 -9.03 1.25
C PRO A 77 -12.37 -10.51 1.67
N ASN A 78 -13.39 -10.93 2.42
CA ASN A 78 -13.52 -12.28 2.96
C ASN A 78 -12.42 -12.69 3.97
N GLN A 79 -11.66 -11.74 4.51
CA GLN A 79 -10.76 -11.96 5.65
C GLN A 79 -11.28 -11.20 6.87
N PRO A 80 -11.04 -11.72 8.09
CA PRO A 80 -11.32 -10.97 9.31
C PRO A 80 -10.61 -9.61 9.29
N GLY A 81 -11.33 -8.58 9.72
CA GLY A 81 -10.73 -7.27 10.01
C GLY A 81 -9.84 -7.37 11.24
N ASP A 82 -8.81 -6.52 11.31
CA ASP A 82 -8.08 -6.32 12.54
C ASP A 82 -8.87 -5.42 13.51
N ARG A 83 -8.37 -5.30 14.74
CA ARG A 83 -9.01 -4.49 15.79
C ARG A 83 -9.11 -3.01 15.43
N SER A 84 -8.22 -2.51 14.57
CA SER A 84 -8.25 -1.11 14.15
C SER A 84 -9.39 -0.85 13.16
N LEU A 85 -9.66 -1.81 12.27
CA LEU A 85 -10.81 -1.77 11.36
C LEU A 85 -12.13 -2.00 12.11
N GLU A 86 -12.14 -2.87 13.11
CA GLU A 86 -13.29 -3.13 13.99
C GLU A 86 -13.80 -1.84 14.64
N SER A 87 -12.92 -1.01 15.23
CA SER A 87 -13.32 0.27 15.84
C SER A 87 -14.03 1.21 14.85
N LEU A 88 -13.63 1.23 13.58
CA LEU A 88 -14.33 2.01 12.56
C LEU A 88 -15.66 1.33 12.15
N ALA A 89 -15.66 0.02 12.00
CA ALA A 89 -16.81 -0.73 11.49
C ALA A 89 -17.96 -0.80 12.50
N GLU A 90 -17.66 -0.91 13.79
CA GLU A 90 -18.66 -1.09 14.85
C GLU A 90 -18.99 0.21 15.58
N ASP A 91 -17.97 1.02 15.90
CA ASP A 91 -18.12 2.23 16.71
C ASP A 91 -18.08 3.53 15.88
N GLY A 92 -17.67 3.45 14.61
CA GLY A 92 -17.48 4.63 13.76
C GLY A 92 -16.25 5.46 14.11
N ASP A 93 -15.32 4.95 14.93
CA ASP A 93 -14.07 5.64 15.28
C ASP A 93 -12.92 5.22 14.36
N ALA A 94 -12.49 6.14 13.50
CA ALA A 94 -11.39 5.93 12.56
C ALA A 94 -9.98 6.10 13.19
N SER A 95 -9.87 6.50 14.45
CA SER A 95 -8.59 6.94 15.06
C SER A 95 -7.57 5.80 15.13
N ALA A 96 -8.00 4.61 15.54
CA ALA A 96 -7.14 3.44 15.61
C ALA A 96 -6.66 3.01 14.22
N LEU A 97 -7.56 2.99 13.23
CA LEU A 97 -7.22 2.66 11.85
C LEU A 97 -6.26 3.69 11.24
N LEU A 98 -6.48 4.99 11.47
CA LEU A 98 -5.58 6.05 11.05
C LEU A 98 -4.16 5.86 11.59
N ALA A 99 -4.02 5.44 12.86
CA ALA A 99 -2.72 5.15 13.45
C ALA A 99 -2.07 3.90 12.82
N ALA A 100 -2.85 2.85 12.55
CA ALA A 100 -2.36 1.62 11.95
C ALA A 100 -1.84 1.82 10.52
N ILE A 101 -2.60 2.53 9.67
CA ILE A 101 -2.30 2.64 8.24
C ILE A 101 -1.04 3.45 7.92
N LYS A 102 -0.59 4.30 8.85
CA LYS A 102 0.67 5.07 8.72
C LYS A 102 1.90 4.16 8.61
N ASN A 103 1.80 2.93 9.10
CA ASN A 103 2.88 1.96 9.12
C ASN A 103 2.71 0.89 8.02
N VAL A 104 1.73 1.04 7.12
CA VAL A 104 1.50 0.09 6.03
C VAL A 104 2.35 0.48 4.83
N ASP A 105 3.28 -0.40 4.45
CA ASP A 105 4.08 -0.22 3.25
C ASP A 105 3.19 0.01 2.03
N GLY A 106 3.51 1.04 1.23
CA GLY A 106 2.74 1.41 0.04
C GLY A 106 1.55 2.34 0.29
N VAL A 107 1.20 2.66 1.54
CA VAL A 107 0.33 3.81 1.84
C VAL A 107 1.12 5.10 1.63
N ALA A 108 0.58 6.02 0.83
CA ALA A 108 1.19 7.34 0.65
C ALA A 108 1.06 8.14 1.95
N THR A 109 2.20 8.58 2.50
CA THR A 109 2.23 9.61 3.53
C THR A 109 2.02 10.96 2.87
N ALA A 110 1.17 11.79 3.48
CA ALA A 110 1.07 13.21 3.13
C ALA A 110 2.36 13.96 3.48
#